data_AF-A0A1M4SJT5-F1
#
_entry.id   AF-A0A1M4SJT5-F1
#
_cell.length_a   1.000
_cell.length_b   1.000
_cell.length_c   1.000
_cell.angle_alpha   90.00
_cell.angle_beta   90.00
_cell.angle_gamma   90.00
#
_symmetry.space_group_name_H-M   'P 1'
#
loop_
_entity.id
_entity.type
_entity.pdbx_description
1 polymer ?
#
loop_
_entity_poly.entity_id
_entity_poly.type
_entity_poly.pdbx_seq_one_letter_code
_entity_poly.pdbx_strand_id
1 'polypeptide(L)'
;MKMYDTCSFCEQKMEIEPAFYYGTGYVSYALSVALTVASFIAWWVIIGMSLKDDRFFWWIGFNAVLLLATQPYLMRLSRTVWLSFFVRYKKDAACDWIAQDEHTVG
;
A
#
# COMPACT_ATOMS: atom_id res chain seq x y z
N MET A 1 24.30 -6.10 -16.11
CA MET A 1 22.99 -6.77 -16.05
C MET A 1 22.09 -6.10 -17.08
N LYS A 2 21.53 -6.86 -18.04
CA LYS A 2 20.54 -6.31 -18.98
C LYS A 2 19.18 -6.34 -18.27
N MET A 3 18.65 -5.18 -17.93
CA MET A 3 17.24 -5.06 -17.59
C MET A 3 16.44 -5.17 -18.90
N TYR A 4 15.44 -6.03 -18.91
CA TYR A 4 14.47 -6.09 -20.01
C TYR A 4 13.42 -5.00 -19.77
N ASP A 5 13.02 -4.25 -20.78
CA ASP A 5 12.03 -3.17 -20.61
C ASP A 5 10.66 -3.70 -20.19
N THR A 6 10.37 -4.96 -20.55
CA THR A 6 9.14 -5.68 -20.25
C THR A 6 9.46 -7.09 -19.74
N CYS A 7 8.64 -7.58 -18.81
CA CYS A 7 8.70 -8.98 -18.39
C CYS A 7 8.23 -9.88 -19.55
N SER A 8 9.02 -10.90 -19.90
CA SER A 8 8.70 -11.84 -20.99
C SER A 8 7.50 -12.75 -20.70
N PHE A 9 7.05 -12.86 -19.45
CA PHE A 9 5.95 -13.74 -19.04
C PHE A 9 4.62 -13.01 -18.82
N CYS A 10 4.66 -11.75 -18.42
CA CYS A 10 3.45 -10.98 -18.11
C CYS A 10 3.33 -9.67 -18.88
N GLU A 11 4.30 -9.40 -19.78
CA GLU A 11 4.41 -8.19 -20.61
C GLU A 11 4.32 -6.87 -19.82
N GLN A 12 4.51 -6.92 -18.49
CA GLN A 12 4.51 -5.73 -17.65
C GLN A 12 5.79 -4.94 -17.89
N LYS A 13 5.64 -3.64 -18.19
CA LYS A 13 6.76 -2.70 -18.25
C LYS A 13 7.43 -2.61 -16.88
N MET A 14 8.72 -2.92 -16.82
CA MET A 14 9.49 -2.89 -15.58
C MET A 14 9.99 -1.47 -15.27
N GLU A 15 10.08 -0.62 -16.30
CA GLU A 15 10.37 0.80 -16.17
C GLU A 15 9.06 1.58 -16.12
N ILE A 16 8.59 1.84 -14.90
CA ILE A 16 7.42 2.67 -14.65
C ILE A 16 7.90 4.10 -14.39
N GLU A 17 7.40 5.05 -15.17
CA GLU A 17 7.82 6.46 -15.12
C GLU A 17 7.73 7.02 -13.69
N PRO A 18 8.68 7.90 -13.27
CA PRO A 18 8.73 8.42 -11.91
C PRO A 18 7.43 9.12 -11.47
N ALA A 19 6.64 9.62 -12.42
CA ALA A 19 5.34 10.23 -12.17
C ALA A 19 4.32 9.27 -11.51
N PHE A 20 4.41 7.97 -11.79
CA PHE A 20 3.52 6.97 -11.23
C PHE A 20 3.68 6.81 -9.71
N TYR A 21 4.89 7.04 -9.18
CA TYR A 21 5.15 6.90 -7.75
C TYR A 21 4.55 8.04 -6.92
N TYR A 22 4.15 9.17 -7.51
CA TYR A 22 3.40 10.20 -6.78
C TYR A 22 2.07 9.67 -6.25
N GLY A 23 1.45 8.71 -6.93
CA GLY A 23 0.25 8.01 -6.48
C GLY A 23 0.44 7.26 -5.15
N THR A 24 1.63 6.68 -4.93
CA THR A 24 1.97 6.02 -3.67
C THR A 24 1.99 7.01 -2.48
N GLY A 25 2.33 8.27 -2.72
CA GLY A 25 2.23 9.32 -1.69
C GLY A 25 0.80 9.50 -1.18
N TYR A 26 -0.18 9.58 -2.09
CA TYR A 26 -1.59 9.72 -1.74
C TYR A 26 -2.14 8.51 -0.97
N VAL A 27 -1.75 7.29 -1.34
CA VAL A 27 -2.14 6.08 -0.59
C VAL A 27 -1.59 6.11 0.83
N SER A 28 -0.32 6.52 1.02
CA SER A 28 0.25 6.64 2.35
C SER A 28 -0.48 7.69 3.19
N TYR A 29 -0.88 8.82 2.61
CA TYR A 29 -1.65 9.84 3.30
C TYR A 29 -3.02 9.30 3.73
N ALA A 30 -3.74 8.63 2.84
CA ALA A 30 -5.03 8.02 3.16
C ALA A 30 -4.92 6.99 4.29
N LEU A 31 -3.87 6.16 4.28
CA LEU A 31 -3.61 5.19 5.36
C LEU A 31 -3.28 5.87 6.70
N SER A 32 -2.48 6.95 6.69
CA SER A 32 -2.20 7.73 7.90
C SER A 32 -3.45 8.35 8.49
N VAL A 33 -4.31 8.95 7.65
CA VAL A 33 -5.59 9.52 8.08
C VAL A 33 -6.49 8.43 8.68
N ALA A 34 -6.58 7.27 8.02
CA ALA A 34 -7.37 6.14 8.53
C ALA A 34 -6.86 5.65 9.90
N LEU A 35 -5.53 5.56 10.10
CA LEU A 35 -4.95 5.21 11.40
C LEU A 35 -5.27 6.26 12.48
N THR A 36 -5.18 7.55 12.15
CA THR A 36 -5.52 8.61 13.11
C THR A 36 -6.98 8.54 13.52
N VAL A 37 -7.89 8.43 12.56
CA VAL A 37 -9.33 8.30 12.83
C VAL A 37 -9.63 7.04 13.64
N ALA A 38 -9.05 5.90 13.27
CA ALA A 38 -9.22 4.65 14.00
C ALA A 38 -8.71 4.76 15.46
N SER A 39 -7.54 5.37 15.65
CA SER A 39 -6.97 5.60 16.99
C SER A 39 -7.82 6.54 17.84
N PHE A 40 -8.45 7.54 17.22
CA PHE A 40 -9.36 8.47 17.90
C PHE A 40 -10.63 7.76 18.36
N ILE A 41 -11.25 6.97 17.48
CA ILE A 41 -12.44 6.18 17.81
C ILE A 41 -12.12 5.17 18.92
N ALA A 42 -10.98 4.47 18.83
CA ALA A 42 -10.54 3.52 19.86
C ALA A 42 -10.38 4.21 21.22
N TRP A 43 -9.76 5.39 21.25
CA TRP A 43 -9.59 6.17 22.48
C TRP A 43 -10.93 6.64 23.06
N TRP A 44 -11.85 7.09 22.19
CA TRP A 44 -13.19 7.50 22.59
C TRP A 44 -13.95 6.36 23.26
N VAL A 45 -13.92 5.15 22.67
CA VAL A 45 -14.69 3.99 23.15
C VAL A 45 -14.14 3.42 24.44
N ILE A 46 -12.81 3.34 24.60
CA ILE A 46 -12.18 2.70 25.77
C ILE A 46 -12.21 3.61 26.99
N ILE A 47 -11.86 4.89 26.81
CA ILE A 47 -11.55 5.80 27.93
C ILE A 47 -12.67 6.83 28.14
N GLY A 48 -13.44 7.15 27.11
CA GLY A 48 -14.40 8.25 27.11
C GLY A 48 -13.69 9.61 26.97
N MET A 49 -14.15 10.44 26.03
CA MET A 49 -13.60 11.77 25.81
C MET A 49 -14.17 12.79 26.81
N SER A 50 -13.29 13.38 27.61
CA SER A 50 -13.57 14.56 28.43
C SER A 50 -12.58 15.65 28.03
N LEU A 51 -13.09 16.77 27.49
CA LEU A 51 -12.28 17.93 27.09
C LEU A 51 -11.80 18.78 28.27
N LYS A 52 -12.22 18.44 29.49
CA LYS A 52 -11.81 19.13 30.73
C LYS A 52 -10.59 18.49 31.38
N ASP A 53 -10.18 17.30 30.93
CA ASP A 53 -9.07 16.54 31.48
C ASP A 53 -7.92 16.42 30.48
N ASP A 54 -6.68 16.27 30.96
CA ASP A 54 -5.45 16.15 30.14
C ASP A 54 -5.40 14.91 29.22
N ARG A 55 -6.48 14.12 29.20
CA ARG A 55 -6.68 12.92 28.38
C ARG A 55 -6.54 13.18 26.89
N PHE A 56 -6.91 14.37 26.43
CA PHE A 56 -6.75 14.77 25.02
C PHE A 56 -5.27 14.95 24.65
N PHE A 57 -4.46 15.52 25.55
CA PHE A 57 -3.02 15.66 25.34
C PHE A 57 -2.32 14.29 25.31
N TRP A 58 -2.72 13.37 26.18
CA TRP A 58 -2.24 11.99 26.14
C TRP A 58 -2.58 11.27 24.83
N TRP A 59 -3.79 11.48 24.30
CA TRP A 59 -4.18 10.93 23.00
C TRP A 59 -3.32 11.51 21.86
N ILE A 60 -3.07 12.82 21.83
CA ILE A 60 -2.20 13.44 20.81
C ILE A 60 -0.79 12.86 20.88
N GLY A 61 -0.21 12.74 22.08
CA GLY A 61 1.11 12.16 22.27
C GLY A 61 1.18 10.71 21.79
N PHE A 62 0.17 9.90 22.13
CA PHE A 62 0.05 8.53 21.65
C PHE A 62 -0.09 8.46 20.13
N ASN A 63 -0.95 9.29 19.53
CA ASN A 63 -1.16 9.33 18.08
C ASN A 63 0.13 9.73 17.34
N ALA A 64 0.87 10.72 17.83
CA ALA A 64 2.15 11.12 17.25
C ALA A 64 3.18 9.98 17.28
N VAL A 65 3.32 9.28 18.41
CA VAL A 65 4.21 8.12 18.53
C VAL A 65 3.76 6.98 17.62
N LEU A 66 2.45 6.71 17.53
CA LEU A 66 1.89 5.70 16.66
C LEU A 66 2.21 5.99 15.19
N LEU A 67 2.04 7.23 14.72
CA LEU A 67 2.38 7.60 13.34
C LEU A 67 3.87 7.50 13.06
N LEU A 68 4.73 7.91 13.99
CA LEU A 68 6.19 7.80 13.84
C LEU A 68 6.65 6.34 13.82
N ALA A 69 6.09 5.49 14.69
CA ALA A 69 6.40 4.07 14.72
C ALA A 69 5.89 3.34 13.45
N THR A 70 4.73 3.75 12.93
CA THR A 70 4.12 3.12 11.74
C THR A 70 4.64 3.72 10.42
N GLN A 71 5.42 4.80 10.46
CA GLN A 71 5.97 5.47 9.29
C GLN A 71 6.72 4.53 8.30
N PRO A 72 7.67 3.67 8.73
CA PRO A 72 8.33 2.73 7.81
C PRO A 72 7.38 1.69 7.24
N TYR A 73 6.34 1.31 7.99
CA TYR A 73 5.35 0.33 7.56
C TYR A 73 4.40 0.92 6.51
N LEU A 74 3.95 2.17 6.70
CA LEU A 74 3.10 2.89 5.77
C LEU A 74 3.76 3.07 4.40
N MET A 75 5.06 3.38 4.37
CA MET A 75 5.82 3.50 3.12
C MET A 75 5.86 2.18 2.35
N ARG A 76 6.04 1.06 3.05
CA ARG A 76 6.09 -0.27 2.43
C ARG A 76 4.70 -0.71 1.95
N LEU A 77 3.68 -0.55 2.78
CA LEU A 77 2.31 -0.90 2.42
C LEU A 77 1.79 -0.07 1.26
N SER A 78 2.05 1.24 1.25
CA SER A 78 1.60 2.11 0.18
C SER A 78 2.10 1.63 -1.19
N ARG A 79 3.39 1.27 -1.30
CA ARG A 79 3.95 0.75 -2.55
C ARG A 79 3.31 -0.56 -2.98
N THR A 80 3.10 -1.49 -2.04
CA THR A 80 2.46 -2.79 -2.34
C THR A 80 1.01 -2.62 -2.76
N VAL A 81 0.25 -1.80 -2.05
CA VAL A 81 -1.17 -1.56 -2.31
C VAL A 81 -1.36 -0.85 -3.64
N TRP A 82 -0.56 0.19 -3.91
CA TRP A 82 -0.57 0.88 -5.20
C TRP A 82 -0.26 -0.09 -6.34
N LEU A 83 0.81 -0.89 -6.21
CA LEU A 83 1.15 -1.88 -7.23
C LEU A 83 0.03 -2.91 -7.43
N SER A 84 -0.61 -3.39 -6.36
CA SER A 84 -1.72 -4.34 -6.43
C SER A 84 -2.99 -3.79 -7.09
N PHE A 85 -3.21 -2.47 -7.07
CA PHE A 85 -4.33 -1.85 -7.78
C PHE A 85 -4.13 -1.85 -9.30
N PHE A 86 -2.89 -1.60 -9.76
CA PHE A 86 -2.57 -1.49 -11.18
C PHE A 86 -2.13 -2.82 -11.82
N VAL A 87 -1.44 -3.66 -11.05
CA VAL A 87 -1.00 -4.99 -11.48
C VAL A 87 -1.93 -6.01 -10.84
N ARG A 88 -2.97 -6.42 -11.58
CA ARG A 88 -3.84 -7.51 -11.15
C ARG A 88 -3.15 -8.84 -11.40
N TYR A 89 -3.11 -9.67 -10.35
CA TYR A 89 -2.59 -11.02 -10.43
C TYR A 89 -3.45 -11.85 -11.39
N LYS A 90 -2.89 -12.19 -12.56
CA LYS A 90 -3.48 -13.15 -13.49
C LYS A 90 -3.09 -14.55 -13.04
N LYS A 91 -4.04 -15.27 -12.44
CA LYS A 91 -3.84 -16.67 -12.00
C LYS A 91 -3.68 -17.63 -13.18
N ASP A 92 -4.25 -17.27 -14.32
CA ASP A 92 -4.37 -18.11 -15.51
C ASP A 92 -3.23 -17.86 -16.52
N ALA A 93 -2.40 -16.83 -16.29
CA ALA A 93 -1.24 -16.55 -17.14
C ALA A 93 -0.26 -17.73 -17.19
N ALA A 94 -0.26 -18.57 -16.14
CA ALA A 94 0.54 -19.79 -16.10
C ALA A 94 0.00 -20.93 -16.97
N CYS A 95 -1.30 -20.96 -17.26
CA CYS A 95 -1.88 -21.92 -18.20
C CYS A 95 -1.86 -21.38 -19.64
N ASP A 96 -1.99 -20.05 -19.80
CA ASP A 96 -1.98 -19.38 -21.10
C ASP A 96 -0.62 -19.55 -21.81
N TRP A 97 0.50 -19.43 -21.08
CA TRP A 97 1.83 -19.67 -21.68
C TRP A 97 2.05 -21.14 -22.08
N ILE A 98 1.41 -22.10 -21.39
CA ILE A 98 1.52 -23.54 -21.74
C ILE A 98 0.70 -23.80 -23.00
N ALA A 99 -0.50 -23.21 -23.09
CA ALA A 99 -1.37 -23.32 -24.25
C ALA A 99 -0.77 -22.66 -25.51
N GLN A 100 0.02 -21.60 -25.35
CA GLN A 100 0.67 -20.90 -26.48
C GLN A 100 1.92 -21.63 -27.00
N ASP A 101 2.67 -22.32 -26.13
CA ASP A 101 3.78 -23.20 -26.52
C ASP A 101 3.29 -24.49 -27.20
N GLU A 102 2.08 -24.97 -26.89
CA GLU A 102 1.50 -26.15 -27.55
C GLU A 102 1.08 -25.87 -29.01
N HIS A 103 0.80 -24.61 -29.35
CA HIS A 103 0.39 -24.19 -30.70
C HIS A 103 1.56 -23.81 -31.63
N THR A 104 2.77 -23.62 -31.12
CA THR A 104 3.98 -23.30 -31.91
C THR A 104 4.83 -24.54 -32.24
N VAL A 105 4.47 -25.71 -31.70
CA VAL A 105 5.15 -27.00 -31.94
C VAL A 105 4.29 -27.95 -32.80
N GLY A 106 3.13 -27.50 -33.30
CA GLY A 106 2.23 -28.23 -34.20
C GLY A 106 2.39 -27.87 -35.67
#